data_AF-A0A1I7ZNY8-F1
#
_entry.id   AF-A0A1I7ZNY8-F1
#
_cell.length_a   1.000
_cell.length_b   1.000
_cell.length_c   1.000
_cell.angle_alpha   90.00
_cell.angle_beta   90.00
_cell.angle_gamma   90.00
#
_symmetry.space_group_name_H-M   'P 1'
#
loop_
_entity.id
_entity.type
_entity.pdbx_description
1 polymer ?
#
loop_
_entity_poly.entity_id
_entity_poly.type
_entity_poly.pdbx_seq_one_letter_code
_entity_poly.pdbx_strand_id
1 'polypeptide(L)'
;MRGDNGRLEKGRVGAGMLDGARGLRYSTGCWVPFLYSKFSIAYIAVVGAATAFNILIFFSRLRAIEPLNNLNDYLPHGSNLRRSAIPIFYYLRATEFCIPFSVLQLLLSLTALILALHRRNAGYLFCYFFLTTTVILTNVCLFTLWIISLSNSIRPAVSDVLFTAIRDDEEYFCQVLEPTLHCPLPYRGMDDLIARVCGGRAVDGTLNCVDWLTQFLDSYLWLALVSFEGLVLMGFGIVALVRSCMIGYVHVPVDESDDMMK
;
A
#
# COMPACT_ATOMS: atom_id res chain seq x y z
N MET A 1 44.79 -0.42 70.39
CA MET A 1 43.57 -0.94 69.73
C MET A 1 43.33 -0.14 68.46
N ARG A 2 43.22 -0.82 67.30
CA ARG A 2 42.73 -0.37 65.96
C ARG A 2 43.34 0.94 65.39
N GLY A 3 43.83 1.00 64.17
CA GLY A 3 43.50 0.21 62.99
C GLY A 3 43.26 1.18 61.83
N ASP A 4 44.31 1.37 61.04
CA ASP A 4 44.42 1.49 59.59
C ASP A 4 43.23 1.93 58.67
N ASN A 5 43.64 2.68 57.63
CA ASN A 5 43.14 2.78 56.25
C ASN A 5 41.80 3.44 55.88
N GLY A 6 41.96 4.66 55.34
CA GLY A 6 41.39 5.25 54.12
C GLY A 6 40.12 4.72 53.45
N ARG A 7 39.23 5.66 53.07
CA ARG A 7 38.62 5.71 51.72
C ARG A 7 37.92 7.05 51.47
N LEU A 8 38.26 7.66 50.32
CA LEU A 8 37.46 8.69 49.65
C LEU A 8 36.11 8.09 49.22
N GLU A 9 35.00 8.71 49.61
CA GLU A 9 33.75 8.59 48.85
C GLU A 9 33.20 9.97 48.52
N LYS A 10 33.13 10.21 47.21
CA LYS A 10 32.50 11.37 46.57
C LYS A 10 31.05 11.51 47.03
N GLY A 11 30.73 12.71 47.50
CA GLY A 11 29.38 13.13 47.81
C GLY A 11 28.41 12.89 46.64
N ARG A 12 27.30 12.24 46.98
CA ARG A 12 26.07 12.14 46.20
C ARG A 12 25.69 13.48 45.58
N VAL A 13 25.66 13.51 44.25
CA VAL A 13 24.86 14.47 43.49
C VAL A 13 23.84 13.65 42.69
N GLY A 14 22.56 13.98 42.84
CA GLY A 14 21.54 13.58 41.86
C GLY A 14 20.55 12.50 42.26
N ALA A 15 20.17 12.35 43.53
CA ALA A 15 19.06 11.48 43.95
C ALA A 15 17.68 12.18 43.87
N GLY A 16 17.41 12.92 42.79
CA GLY A 16 16.14 13.64 42.59
C GLY A 16 15.58 13.60 41.17
N MET A 17 16.26 12.92 40.23
CA MET A 17 15.90 12.92 38.80
C MET A 17 15.32 11.58 38.32
N LEU A 18 15.25 10.58 39.20
CA LEU A 18 14.82 9.21 38.88
C LEU A 18 13.38 8.88 39.32
N ASP A 19 12.77 9.68 40.20
CA ASP A 19 11.42 9.39 40.71
C ASP A 19 10.30 9.91 39.79
N GLY A 20 10.56 10.89 38.93
CA GLY A 20 9.62 11.33 37.89
C GLY A 20 9.41 10.30 36.76
N ALA A 21 10.30 9.31 36.63
CA ALA A 21 10.20 8.24 35.64
C ALA A 21 9.50 6.98 36.17
N ARG A 22 9.17 6.91 37.47
CA ARG A 22 8.49 5.76 38.07
C ARG A 22 6.97 5.79 37.89
N GLY A 23 6.37 6.94 37.62
CA GLY A 23 4.92 7.08 37.41
C GLY A 23 4.37 6.57 36.06
N LEU A 24 5.24 6.29 35.08
CA LEU A 24 4.88 5.73 33.77
C LEU A 24 5.27 4.25 33.61
N ARG A 25 5.78 3.63 34.68
CA ARG A 25 6.38 2.29 34.67
C ARG A 25 5.40 1.12 34.75
N TYR A 26 4.10 1.37 34.80
CA TYR A 26 3.09 0.32 34.75
C TYR A 26 2.32 0.40 33.43
N SER A 27 2.50 -0.62 32.57
CA SER A 27 1.68 -0.87 31.37
C SER A 27 1.98 -0.04 30.10
N THR A 28 3.21 0.39 29.85
CA THR A 28 3.63 0.76 28.48
C THR A 28 4.56 -0.31 27.92
N GLY A 29 3.92 -1.29 27.29
CA GLY A 29 4.54 -2.52 26.80
C GLY A 29 5.74 -2.30 25.88
N CYS A 30 6.45 -3.39 25.66
CA CYS A 30 7.72 -3.58 24.94
C CYS A 30 8.00 -2.78 23.64
N TRP A 31 6.98 -2.14 23.10
CA TRP A 31 6.91 -1.37 21.87
C TRP A 31 7.61 0.00 21.95
N VAL A 32 7.50 0.68 23.10
CA VAL A 32 8.03 2.05 23.28
C VAL A 32 9.56 2.14 23.10
N PRO A 33 10.40 1.30 23.73
CA PRO A 33 11.85 1.37 23.55
C PRO A 33 12.29 1.03 22.13
N PHE A 34 11.56 0.17 21.41
CA PHE A 34 11.82 -0.12 20.00
C PHE A 34 11.50 1.05 19.09
N LEU A 35 10.33 1.68 19.29
CA LEU A 35 9.86 2.79 18.47
C LEU A 35 10.88 3.94 18.47
N TYR A 36 11.50 4.24 19.61
CA TYR A 36 12.53 5.28 19.70
C TYR A 36 13.96 4.79 19.39
N SER A 37 14.12 3.56 18.91
CA SER A 37 15.43 3.02 18.54
C SER A 37 15.92 3.56 17.18
N LYS A 38 17.25 3.59 16.99
CA LYS A 38 17.87 3.91 15.70
C LYS A 38 17.38 3.01 14.56
N PHE A 39 17.01 1.78 14.89
CA PHE A 39 16.52 0.79 13.94
C PHE A 39 15.13 1.16 13.41
N SER A 40 14.22 1.60 14.29
CA SER A 40 12.89 2.09 13.89
C SER A 40 12.99 3.33 13.00
N ILE A 41 13.89 4.26 13.33
CA ILE A 41 14.14 5.45 12.50
C ILE A 41 14.68 5.06 11.12
N ALA A 42 15.64 4.12 11.06
CA ALA A 42 16.17 3.61 9.79
C ALA A 42 15.09 2.91 8.96
N TYR A 43 14.22 2.12 9.60
CA TYR A 43 13.08 1.48 8.94
C TYR A 43 12.13 2.51 8.30
N ILE A 44 11.75 3.56 9.04
CA ILE A 44 10.90 4.63 8.53
C ILE A 44 11.54 5.33 7.32
N ALA A 45 12.86 5.57 7.36
CA ALA A 45 13.58 6.16 6.24
C ALA A 45 13.55 5.27 4.99
N VAL A 46 13.72 3.96 5.16
CA VAL A 46 13.62 2.98 4.04
C VAL A 46 12.20 2.94 3.49
N VAL A 47 11.18 2.91 4.35
CA VAL A 47 9.77 2.99 3.91
C VAL A 47 9.51 4.29 3.14
N GLY A 48 10.04 5.43 3.61
CA GLY A 48 9.94 6.71 2.90
C GLY A 48 10.59 6.68 1.51
N ALA A 49 11.78 6.11 1.40
CA ALA A 49 12.48 5.99 0.10
C ALA A 49 11.75 5.06 -0.87
N ALA A 50 11.32 3.88 -0.38
CA ALA A 50 10.52 2.91 -1.14
C ALA A 50 9.23 3.54 -1.67
N THR A 51 8.49 4.23 -0.80
CA THR A 51 7.21 4.84 -1.15
C THR A 51 7.36 5.97 -2.17
N ALA A 52 8.44 6.76 -2.09
CA ALA A 52 8.74 7.76 -3.12
C ALA A 52 8.95 7.13 -4.51
N PHE A 53 9.66 6.01 -4.59
CA PHE A 53 9.84 5.28 -5.86
C PHE A 53 8.53 4.66 -6.35
N ASN A 54 7.74 4.06 -5.44
CA ASN A 54 6.47 3.44 -5.77
C ASN A 54 5.43 4.43 -6.30
N ILE A 55 5.42 5.67 -5.82
CA ILE A 55 4.57 6.74 -6.37
C ILE A 55 4.83 6.92 -7.88
N LEU A 56 6.09 6.92 -8.33
CA LEU A 56 6.43 7.07 -9.75
C LEU A 56 5.91 5.89 -10.58
N ILE A 57 6.04 4.67 -10.06
CA ILE A 57 5.49 3.47 -10.69
C ILE A 57 3.97 3.60 -10.80
N PHE A 58 3.27 3.92 -9.71
CA PHE A 58 1.80 4.03 -9.73
C PHE A 58 1.31 5.12 -10.69
N PHE A 59 1.97 6.27 -10.78
CA PHE A 59 1.63 7.30 -11.77
C PHE A 59 1.81 6.81 -13.21
N SER A 60 2.89 6.08 -13.49
CA SER A 60 3.07 5.48 -14.82
C SER A 60 1.95 4.48 -15.17
N ARG A 61 1.46 3.74 -14.16
CA ARG A 61 0.36 2.78 -14.33
C ARG A 61 -0.99 3.45 -14.49
N LEU A 62 -1.27 4.53 -13.75
CA LEU A 62 -2.50 5.30 -13.95
C LEU A 62 -2.63 5.83 -15.39
N ARG A 63 -1.52 6.29 -15.98
CA ARG A 63 -1.53 6.72 -17.39
C ARG A 63 -1.75 5.56 -18.34
N ALA A 64 -1.16 4.40 -18.06
CA ALA A 64 -1.31 3.22 -18.91
C ALA A 64 -2.74 2.62 -18.88
N ILE A 65 -3.48 2.80 -17.78
CA ILE A 65 -4.87 2.32 -17.66
C ILE A 65 -5.91 3.34 -18.11
N GLU A 66 -5.51 4.56 -18.48
CA GLU A 66 -6.40 5.65 -18.87
C GLU A 66 -7.44 5.25 -19.94
N PRO A 67 -7.08 4.51 -21.01
CA PRO A 67 -8.07 4.01 -21.98
C PRO A 67 -9.17 3.14 -21.35
N LEU A 68 -8.78 2.24 -20.43
CA LEU A 68 -9.71 1.36 -19.73
C LEU A 68 -10.56 2.14 -18.71
N ASN A 69 -9.97 3.17 -18.08
CA ASN A 69 -10.70 4.03 -17.16
C ASN A 69 -11.78 4.84 -17.89
N ASN A 70 -11.44 5.43 -19.03
CA ASN A 70 -12.39 6.15 -19.88
C ASN A 70 -13.54 5.23 -20.28
N LEU A 71 -13.26 4.01 -20.75
CA LEU A 71 -14.30 3.03 -21.05
C LEU A 71 -15.23 2.81 -19.85
N ASN A 72 -14.67 2.59 -18.66
CA ASN A 72 -15.44 2.33 -17.45
C ASN A 72 -16.31 3.52 -17.00
N ASP A 73 -15.81 4.75 -17.14
CA ASP A 73 -16.52 5.96 -16.73
C ASP A 73 -17.71 6.29 -17.65
N TYR A 74 -17.59 5.96 -18.95
CA TYR A 74 -18.66 6.11 -19.94
C TYR A 74 -19.63 4.92 -20.00
N LEU A 75 -19.58 3.96 -19.07
CA LEU A 75 -20.57 2.89 -19.05
C LEU A 75 -21.94 3.40 -18.58
N PRO A 76 -23.04 3.06 -19.29
CA PRO A 76 -24.37 3.49 -18.92
C PRO A 76 -24.76 2.94 -17.54
N HIS A 77 -25.48 3.76 -16.77
CA HIS A 77 -25.89 3.41 -15.42
C HIS A 77 -27.19 2.59 -15.46
N GLY A 78 -27.06 1.27 -15.68
CA GLY A 78 -28.17 0.31 -15.75
C GLY A 78 -27.64 -1.13 -15.86
N SER A 79 -28.47 -2.14 -15.62
CA SER A 79 -28.13 -3.54 -15.31
C SER A 79 -27.24 -4.32 -16.31
N ASN A 80 -26.78 -5.50 -15.88
CA ASN A 80 -25.88 -6.48 -16.53
C ASN A 80 -24.47 -6.00 -16.92
N LEU A 81 -24.31 -4.87 -17.63
CA LEU A 81 -22.98 -4.37 -18.02
C LEU A 81 -22.08 -4.11 -16.81
N ARG A 82 -22.62 -3.48 -15.76
CA ARG A 82 -21.88 -3.24 -14.51
C ARG A 82 -21.43 -4.54 -13.84
N ARG A 83 -22.18 -5.63 -14.00
CA ARG A 83 -21.82 -6.94 -13.43
C ARG A 83 -20.62 -7.54 -14.17
N SER A 84 -20.59 -7.41 -15.50
CA SER A 84 -19.45 -7.81 -16.32
C SER A 84 -18.22 -6.92 -16.10
N ALA A 85 -18.43 -5.63 -15.79
CA ALA A 85 -17.37 -4.66 -15.53
C ALA A 85 -16.77 -4.71 -14.11
N ILE A 86 -17.28 -5.55 -13.20
CA ILE A 86 -16.78 -5.67 -11.80
C ILE A 86 -15.24 -5.82 -11.70
N PRO A 87 -14.59 -6.75 -12.42
CA PRO A 87 -13.13 -6.91 -12.31
C PRO A 87 -12.37 -5.69 -12.83
N ILE A 88 -12.89 -5.01 -13.86
CA ILE A 88 -12.33 -3.75 -14.37
C ILE A 88 -12.40 -2.68 -13.27
N PHE A 89 -13.58 -2.50 -12.68
CA PHE A 89 -13.80 -1.52 -11.63
C PHE A 89 -12.88 -1.72 -10.41
N TYR A 90 -12.75 -2.96 -9.92
CA TYR A 90 -11.87 -3.24 -8.78
C TYR A 90 -10.39 -3.00 -9.12
N TYR A 91 -9.96 -3.34 -10.34
CA TYR A 91 -8.59 -3.11 -10.78
C TYR A 91 -8.27 -1.60 -10.85
N LEU A 92 -9.16 -0.82 -11.47
CA LEU A 92 -9.01 0.63 -11.58
C LEU A 92 -8.96 1.27 -10.19
N ARG A 93 -9.94 0.97 -9.33
CA ARG A 93 -10.00 1.52 -7.97
C ARG A 93 -8.81 1.13 -7.11
N ALA A 94 -8.38 -0.13 -7.14
CA ALA A 94 -7.21 -0.56 -6.39
C ALA A 94 -5.94 0.18 -6.84
N THR A 95 -5.79 0.41 -8.15
CA THR A 95 -4.65 1.17 -8.69
C THR A 95 -4.70 2.65 -8.30
N GLU A 96 -5.89 3.26 -8.36
CA GLU A 96 -6.10 4.65 -7.94
C GLU A 96 -5.81 4.86 -6.45
N PHE A 97 -6.24 3.94 -5.57
CA PHE A 97 -6.02 4.07 -4.13
C PHE A 97 -4.56 3.90 -3.70
N CYS A 98 -3.74 3.19 -4.48
CA CYS A 98 -2.31 3.05 -4.20
C CYS A 98 -1.57 4.39 -4.14
N ILE A 99 -1.97 5.38 -4.95
CA ILE A 99 -1.31 6.71 -4.96
C ILE A 99 -1.55 7.52 -3.69
N PRO A 100 -2.80 7.85 -3.29
CA PRO A 100 -3.02 8.65 -2.10
C PRO A 100 -2.48 7.95 -0.84
N PHE A 101 -2.53 6.62 -0.75
CA PHE A 101 -1.88 5.91 0.35
C PHE A 101 -0.37 6.05 0.34
N SER A 102 0.28 5.95 -0.82
CA SER A 102 1.74 6.13 -0.92
C SER A 102 2.16 7.57 -0.63
N VAL A 103 1.39 8.57 -1.07
CA VAL A 103 1.61 9.99 -0.74
C VAL A 103 1.47 10.21 0.76
N LEU A 104 0.43 9.65 1.38
CA LEU A 104 0.22 9.73 2.83
C LEU A 104 1.37 9.06 3.60
N GLN A 105 1.86 7.89 3.16
CA GLN A 105 3.03 7.23 3.74
C GLN A 105 4.29 8.10 3.66
N LEU A 106 4.52 8.74 2.51
CA LEU A 106 5.66 9.64 2.33
C LEU A 106 5.57 10.82 3.31
N LEU A 107 4.41 11.47 3.42
CA LEU A 107 4.20 12.58 4.36
C LEU A 107 4.38 12.12 5.82
N LEU A 108 3.84 10.96 6.17
CA LEU A 108 3.95 10.40 7.53
C LEU A 108 5.39 10.01 7.86
N SER A 109 6.15 9.45 6.90
CA SER A 109 7.56 9.08 7.10
C SER A 109 8.43 10.32 7.28
N LEU A 110 8.25 11.37 6.47
CA LEU A 110 8.95 12.65 6.62
C LEU A 110 8.64 13.31 7.96
N THR A 111 7.36 13.37 8.33
CA THR A 111 6.92 13.93 9.62
C THR A 111 7.50 13.14 10.79
N ALA A 112 7.49 11.80 10.70
CA ALA A 112 8.07 10.94 11.73
C ALA A 112 9.59 11.14 11.88
N LEU A 113 10.32 11.32 10.77
CA LEU A 113 11.76 11.59 10.81
C LEU A 113 12.06 12.94 11.48
N ILE A 114 11.30 13.99 11.16
CA ILE A 114 11.45 15.31 11.79
C ILE A 114 11.15 15.21 13.29
N LEU A 115 10.06 14.52 13.67
CA LEU A 115 9.67 14.35 15.07
C LEU A 115 10.65 13.46 15.85
N ALA A 116 11.31 12.50 15.20
CA ALA A 116 12.33 11.65 15.83
C ALA A 116 13.56 12.46 16.29
N LEU A 117 13.89 13.57 15.62
CA LEU A 117 14.96 14.48 16.02
C LEU A 117 14.62 15.19 17.34
N HIS A 118 13.34 15.50 17.56
CA HIS A 118 12.83 16.19 18.76
C HIS A 118 12.40 15.18 19.85
N ARG A 119 13.34 14.26 20.19
CA ARG A 119 13.17 13.08 21.07
C ARG A 119 12.00 13.19 22.08
N ARG A 120 11.15 12.14 22.11
CA ARG A 120 10.00 11.94 23.03
C ARG A 120 8.72 12.74 22.72
N ASN A 121 8.44 13.02 21.46
CA ASN A 121 7.13 13.56 21.09
C ASN A 121 6.10 12.43 20.89
N ALA A 122 4.96 12.49 21.60
CA ALA A 122 3.84 11.55 21.40
C ALA A 122 3.36 11.52 19.93
N GLY A 123 3.57 12.60 19.18
CA GLY A 123 3.31 12.66 17.75
C GLY A 123 4.09 11.62 16.92
N TYR A 124 5.29 11.20 17.36
CA TYR A 124 6.05 10.17 16.67
C TYR A 124 5.34 8.80 16.71
N LEU A 125 4.74 8.45 17.85
CA LEU A 125 3.96 7.22 18.01
C LEU A 125 2.72 7.23 17.10
N PHE A 126 2.05 8.38 17.02
CA PHE A 126 0.91 8.56 16.14
C PHE A 126 1.31 8.41 14.67
N CYS A 127 2.35 9.10 14.22
CA CYS A 127 2.85 8.95 12.84
C CYS A 127 3.23 7.50 12.53
N TYR A 128 3.88 6.80 13.45
CA TYR A 128 4.25 5.39 13.26
C TYR A 128 3.02 4.48 13.09
N PHE A 129 1.99 4.67 13.92
CA PHE A 129 0.75 3.90 13.83
C PHE A 129 0.04 4.13 12.48
N PHE A 130 -0.14 5.40 12.10
CA PHE A 130 -0.75 5.74 10.80
C PHE A 130 0.08 5.25 9.61
N LEU A 131 1.42 5.33 9.70
CA LEU A 131 2.30 4.80 8.67
C LEU A 131 2.12 3.29 8.52
N THR A 132 2.03 2.56 9.63
CA THR A 132 1.82 1.11 9.61
C THR A 132 0.46 0.75 9.01
N THR A 133 -0.61 1.44 9.41
CA THR A 133 -1.96 1.23 8.88
C THR A 133 -2.02 1.48 7.38
N THR A 134 -1.40 2.56 6.91
CA THR A 134 -1.39 2.90 5.47
C THR A 134 -0.57 1.90 4.66
N VAL A 135 0.54 1.37 5.20
CA VAL A 135 1.31 0.28 4.59
C VAL A 135 0.45 -0.98 4.44
N ILE A 136 -0.33 -1.35 5.47
CA ILE A 136 -1.25 -2.49 5.39
C ILE A 136 -2.31 -2.27 4.30
N LEU A 137 -2.95 -1.11 4.27
CA LEU A 137 -3.96 -0.79 3.24
C LEU A 137 -3.39 -0.85 1.82
N THR A 138 -2.16 -0.36 1.61
CA THR A 138 -1.49 -0.44 0.30
C THR A 138 -1.23 -1.88 -0.10
N ASN A 139 -0.80 -2.74 0.83
CA ASN A 139 -0.61 -4.16 0.56
C ASN A 139 -1.94 -4.87 0.23
N VAL A 140 -3.06 -4.48 0.84
CA VAL A 140 -4.40 -5.00 0.49
C VAL A 140 -4.77 -4.61 -0.95
N CYS A 141 -4.49 -3.37 -1.37
CA CYS A 141 -4.71 -2.95 -2.76
C CYS A 141 -3.83 -3.76 -3.73
N LEU A 142 -2.53 -3.90 -3.43
CA LEU A 142 -1.60 -4.69 -4.24
C LEU A 142 -2.02 -6.16 -4.35
N PHE A 143 -2.47 -6.76 -3.26
CA PHE A 143 -2.97 -8.13 -3.25
C PHE A 143 -4.22 -8.30 -4.11
N THR A 144 -5.13 -7.32 -4.08
CA THR A 144 -6.33 -7.29 -4.93
C THR A 144 -5.93 -7.24 -6.41
N LEU A 145 -4.98 -6.37 -6.77
CA LEU A 145 -4.43 -6.31 -8.13
C LEU A 145 -3.79 -7.62 -8.54
N TRP A 146 -3.09 -8.29 -7.61
CA TRP A 146 -2.46 -9.59 -7.84
C TRP A 146 -3.48 -10.68 -8.15
N ILE A 147 -4.56 -10.78 -7.36
CA ILE A 147 -5.64 -11.75 -7.60
C ILE A 147 -6.29 -11.51 -8.97
N ILE A 148 -6.63 -10.25 -9.27
CA ILE A 148 -7.29 -9.91 -10.54
C ILE A 148 -6.36 -10.23 -11.71
N SER A 149 -5.07 -9.88 -11.61
CA SER A 149 -4.07 -10.20 -12.62
C SER A 149 -3.89 -11.71 -12.82
N LEU A 150 -3.82 -12.49 -11.74
CA LEU A 150 -3.63 -13.95 -11.80
C LEU A 150 -4.86 -14.64 -12.43
N SER A 151 -6.05 -14.16 -12.11
CA SER A 151 -7.30 -14.69 -12.67
C SER A 151 -7.48 -14.38 -14.17
N ASN A 152 -6.64 -13.52 -14.76
CA ASN A 152 -6.77 -13.03 -16.13
C ASN A 152 -8.19 -12.53 -16.46
N SER A 153 -8.91 -12.01 -15.46
CA SER A 153 -10.35 -11.71 -15.56
C SER A 153 -10.67 -10.41 -16.30
N ILE A 154 -9.69 -9.52 -16.50
CA ILE A 154 -9.90 -8.22 -17.15
C ILE A 154 -10.17 -8.37 -18.65
N ARG A 155 -9.35 -9.16 -19.37
CA ARG A 155 -9.53 -9.39 -20.82
C ARG A 155 -10.93 -9.90 -21.19
N PRO A 156 -11.46 -10.97 -20.56
CA PRO A 156 -12.82 -11.43 -20.84
C PRO A 156 -13.88 -10.41 -20.40
N ALA A 157 -13.67 -9.70 -19.30
CA ALA A 157 -14.59 -8.64 -18.87
C ALA A 157 -14.67 -7.48 -19.88
N VAL A 158 -13.54 -7.02 -20.42
CA VAL A 158 -13.50 -5.98 -21.45
C VAL A 158 -14.23 -6.44 -22.71
N SER A 159 -13.96 -7.68 -23.15
CA SER A 159 -14.65 -8.26 -24.30
C SER A 159 -16.17 -8.30 -24.07
N ASP A 160 -16.61 -8.80 -22.92
CA ASP A 160 -18.05 -8.93 -22.61
C ASP A 160 -18.74 -7.58 -22.50
N VAL A 161 -18.08 -6.59 -21.88
CA VAL A 161 -18.56 -5.21 -21.81
C VAL A 161 -18.72 -4.59 -23.21
N LEU A 162 -17.71 -4.72 -24.09
CA LEU A 162 -17.78 -4.19 -25.45
C LEU A 162 -18.96 -4.82 -26.24
N PHE A 163 -19.08 -6.14 -26.24
CA PHE A 163 -20.14 -6.82 -26.99
C PHE A 163 -21.54 -6.57 -26.40
N THR A 164 -21.66 -6.51 -25.09
CA THR A 164 -22.94 -6.25 -24.42
C THR A 164 -23.36 -4.79 -24.60
N ALA A 165 -22.42 -3.83 -24.57
CA ALA A 165 -22.70 -2.43 -24.85
C ALA A 165 -23.22 -2.23 -26.28
N ILE A 166 -22.56 -2.84 -27.26
CA ILE A 166 -23.05 -2.82 -28.65
C ILE A 166 -24.44 -3.45 -28.74
N ARG A 167 -24.67 -4.60 -28.11
CA ARG A 167 -25.95 -5.32 -28.25
C ARG A 167 -27.13 -4.62 -27.57
N ASP A 168 -26.91 -4.07 -26.37
CA ASP A 168 -27.99 -3.59 -25.51
C ASP A 168 -28.33 -2.11 -25.79
N ASP A 169 -27.38 -1.30 -26.29
CA ASP A 169 -27.59 0.12 -26.62
C ASP A 169 -26.62 0.63 -27.72
N GLU A 170 -26.90 0.25 -28.98
CA GLU A 170 -26.08 0.62 -30.15
C GLU A 170 -25.94 2.14 -30.31
N GLU A 171 -27.01 2.90 -30.09
CA GLU A 171 -27.02 4.35 -30.31
C GLU A 171 -26.13 5.06 -29.29
N TYR A 172 -26.24 4.68 -28.01
CA TYR A 172 -25.34 5.19 -26.97
C TYR A 172 -23.89 4.81 -27.23
N PHE A 173 -23.65 3.54 -27.59
CA PHE A 173 -22.30 3.05 -27.89
C PHE A 173 -21.64 3.90 -28.99
N CYS A 174 -22.35 4.14 -30.09
CA CYS A 174 -21.83 4.89 -31.22
C CYS A 174 -21.65 6.38 -30.97
N GLN A 175 -22.49 7.01 -30.13
CA GLN A 175 -22.38 8.44 -29.85
C GLN A 175 -21.36 8.76 -28.74
N VAL A 176 -21.17 7.87 -27.77
CA VAL A 176 -20.42 8.16 -26.54
C VAL A 176 -19.14 7.31 -26.42
N LEU A 177 -19.23 6.01 -26.69
CA LEU A 177 -18.15 5.07 -26.42
C LEU A 177 -17.19 4.94 -27.61
N GLU A 178 -17.72 4.87 -28.83
CA GLU A 178 -16.94 4.75 -30.07
C GLU A 178 -15.86 5.85 -30.23
N PRO A 179 -16.12 7.14 -29.96
CA PRO A 179 -15.11 8.19 -30.12
C PRO A 179 -13.90 8.02 -29.19
N THR A 180 -14.02 7.24 -28.11
CA THR A 180 -12.93 6.95 -27.18
C THR A 180 -12.10 5.73 -27.58
N LEU A 181 -12.57 4.95 -28.56
CA LEU A 181 -12.00 3.66 -28.97
C LEU A 181 -11.23 3.79 -30.29
N HIS A 182 -9.91 3.98 -30.21
CA HIS A 182 -9.01 4.11 -31.38
C HIS A 182 -8.52 2.77 -31.95
N CYS A 183 -9.34 1.72 -31.89
CA CYS A 183 -8.94 0.33 -32.13
C CYS A 183 -10.00 -0.44 -32.92
N PRO A 184 -9.66 -1.39 -33.83
CA PRO A 184 -10.62 -2.30 -34.48
C PRO A 184 -11.21 -3.35 -33.52
N LEU A 185 -12.46 -3.77 -33.71
CA LEU A 185 -13.06 -4.90 -32.98
C LEU A 185 -13.43 -6.04 -33.96
N PRO A 186 -12.52 -7.00 -34.23
CA PRO A 186 -12.79 -8.09 -35.16
C PRO A 186 -13.82 -9.07 -34.59
N TYR A 187 -14.79 -9.50 -35.41
CA TYR A 187 -15.82 -10.46 -35.01
C TYR A 187 -16.34 -11.30 -36.18
N ARG A 188 -16.30 -12.63 -36.06
CA ARG A 188 -16.85 -13.60 -37.03
C ARG A 188 -16.54 -13.27 -38.51
N GLY A 189 -15.26 -13.05 -38.82
CA GLY A 189 -14.80 -12.77 -40.18
C GLY A 189 -15.03 -11.34 -40.66
N MET A 190 -15.48 -10.44 -39.78
CA MET A 190 -15.42 -9.00 -39.99
C MET A 190 -14.16 -8.44 -39.34
N ASP A 191 -13.45 -7.58 -40.06
CA ASP A 191 -12.27 -6.88 -39.56
C ASP A 191 -12.63 -5.87 -38.46
N ASP A 192 -13.81 -5.25 -38.56
CA ASP A 192 -14.26 -4.28 -37.57
C ASP A 192 -15.79 -4.23 -37.42
N LEU A 193 -16.30 -4.77 -36.31
CA LEU A 193 -17.71 -4.72 -35.95
C LEU A 193 -18.19 -3.29 -35.67
N ILE A 194 -17.33 -2.44 -35.09
CA ILE A 194 -17.70 -1.08 -34.69
C ILE A 194 -17.96 -0.22 -35.93
N ALA A 195 -17.08 -0.26 -36.93
CA ALA A 195 -17.28 0.45 -38.19
C ALA A 195 -18.57 0.03 -38.92
N ARG A 196 -18.99 -1.24 -38.78
CA ARG A 196 -20.24 -1.72 -39.37
C ARG A 196 -21.47 -1.19 -38.66
N VAL A 197 -21.45 -1.12 -37.33
CA VAL A 197 -22.59 -0.68 -36.51
C VAL A 197 -22.72 0.85 -36.50
N CYS A 198 -21.62 1.56 -36.26
CA CYS A 198 -21.62 3.02 -36.11
C CYS A 198 -21.46 3.79 -37.42
N GLY A 199 -21.20 3.09 -38.53
CA GLY A 199 -21.05 3.68 -39.85
C GLY A 199 -19.68 4.30 -40.08
N GLY A 200 -18.76 3.50 -40.64
CA GLY A 200 -17.53 3.96 -41.30
C GLY A 200 -16.68 4.93 -40.48
N ARG A 201 -15.79 4.39 -39.64
CA ARG A 201 -14.85 5.19 -38.84
C ARG A 201 -13.43 5.18 -39.42
N ALA A 202 -12.68 6.26 -39.19
CA ALA A 202 -11.25 6.29 -39.42
C ALA A 202 -10.54 5.67 -38.20
N VAL A 203 -10.03 4.45 -38.35
CA VAL A 203 -9.29 3.77 -37.29
C VAL A 203 -7.80 4.02 -37.49
N ASP A 204 -7.16 4.71 -36.55
CA ASP A 204 -5.71 4.95 -36.57
C ASP A 204 -4.89 3.79 -35.97
N GLY A 205 -5.55 2.81 -35.33
CA GLY A 205 -4.91 1.73 -34.59
C GLY A 205 -4.87 0.37 -35.32
N THR A 206 -3.76 -0.35 -35.18
CA THR A 206 -3.59 -1.72 -35.70
C THR A 206 -3.91 -2.81 -34.70
N LEU A 207 -4.10 -2.48 -33.42
CA LEU A 207 -4.34 -3.43 -32.33
C LEU A 207 -5.83 -3.60 -32.06
N ASN A 208 -6.29 -4.84 -31.89
CA ASN A 208 -7.68 -5.14 -31.52
C ASN A 208 -8.09 -4.40 -30.23
N CYS A 209 -9.34 -3.96 -30.10
CA CYS A 209 -9.77 -3.15 -28.94
C CYS A 209 -9.55 -3.82 -27.60
N VAL A 210 -9.79 -5.14 -27.51
CA VAL A 210 -9.54 -5.87 -26.27
C VAL A 210 -8.06 -5.81 -25.90
N ASP A 211 -7.16 -5.99 -26.87
CA ASP A 211 -5.71 -5.94 -26.64
C ASP A 211 -5.23 -4.52 -26.36
N TRP A 212 -5.74 -3.53 -27.09
CA TRP A 212 -5.41 -2.11 -26.87
C TRP A 212 -5.82 -1.66 -25.47
N LEU A 213 -7.04 -1.99 -25.04
CA LEU A 213 -7.55 -1.67 -23.69
C LEU A 213 -6.85 -2.44 -22.57
N THR A 214 -6.21 -3.58 -22.87
CA THR A 214 -5.59 -4.44 -21.85
C THR A 214 -4.07 -4.55 -21.98
N GLN A 215 -3.46 -3.77 -22.86
CA GLN A 215 -2.01 -3.79 -23.11
C GLN A 215 -1.19 -3.55 -21.83
N PHE A 216 -1.72 -2.80 -20.87
CA PHE A 216 -1.07 -2.56 -19.59
C PHE A 216 -0.83 -3.85 -18.77
N LEU A 217 -1.61 -4.91 -19.02
CA LEU A 217 -1.45 -6.21 -18.37
C LEU A 217 -0.18 -6.94 -18.78
N ASP A 218 0.30 -6.71 -20.01
CA ASP A 218 1.47 -7.42 -20.54
C ASP A 218 2.75 -7.02 -19.79
N SER A 219 2.74 -5.84 -19.19
CA SER A 219 3.78 -5.40 -18.28
C SER A 219 3.45 -5.82 -16.84
N TYR A 220 3.58 -7.10 -16.48
CA TYR A 220 3.26 -7.61 -15.13
C TYR A 220 4.40 -7.45 -14.09
N LEU A 221 5.63 -7.21 -14.53
CA LEU A 221 6.83 -7.23 -13.66
C LEU A 221 6.80 -6.18 -12.53
N TRP A 222 6.19 -5.02 -12.74
CA TRP A 222 6.10 -3.98 -11.70
C TRP A 222 5.28 -4.45 -10.50
N LEU A 223 4.21 -5.22 -10.74
CA LEU A 223 3.33 -5.66 -9.66
C LEU A 223 4.08 -6.65 -8.77
N ALA A 224 4.83 -7.57 -9.37
CA ALA A 224 5.71 -8.49 -8.64
C ALA A 224 6.79 -7.74 -7.83
N LEU A 225 7.43 -6.74 -8.44
CA LEU A 225 8.47 -5.93 -7.79
C LEU A 225 7.93 -5.20 -6.55
N VAL A 226 6.84 -4.43 -6.72
CA VAL A 226 6.25 -3.61 -5.66
C VAL A 226 5.62 -4.49 -4.58
N SER A 227 4.98 -5.61 -4.94
CA SER A 227 4.46 -6.57 -3.96
C SER A 227 5.57 -7.23 -3.15
N PHE A 228 6.70 -7.60 -3.78
CA PHE A 228 7.83 -8.18 -3.06
C PHE A 228 8.46 -7.17 -2.10
N GLU A 229 8.66 -5.92 -2.54
CA GLU A 229 9.14 -4.84 -1.68
C GLU A 229 8.21 -4.62 -0.48
N GLY A 230 6.89 -4.56 -0.72
CA GLY A 230 5.88 -4.42 0.33
C GLY A 230 5.93 -5.56 1.35
N LEU A 231 6.08 -6.81 0.90
CA LEU A 231 6.23 -7.98 1.77
C LEU A 231 7.52 -7.94 2.59
N VAL A 232 8.64 -7.54 2.00
CA VAL A 232 9.92 -7.41 2.71
C VAL A 232 9.83 -6.34 3.80
N LEU A 233 9.25 -5.17 3.49
CA LEU A 233 9.05 -4.09 4.46
C LEU A 233 8.12 -4.52 5.60
N MET A 234 6.99 -5.15 5.27
CA MET A 234 6.05 -5.65 6.28
C MET A 234 6.68 -6.73 7.16
N GLY A 235 7.37 -7.70 6.56
CA GLY A 235 8.05 -8.78 7.27
C GLY A 235 9.14 -8.25 8.21
N PHE A 236 9.94 -7.30 7.74
CA PHE A 236 10.95 -6.63 8.58
C PHE A 236 10.31 -5.87 9.75
N GLY A 237 9.21 -5.17 9.50
CA GLY A 237 8.41 -4.52 10.55
C GLY A 237 7.96 -5.52 11.61
N ILE A 238 7.36 -6.64 11.21
CA ILE A 238 6.88 -7.68 12.14
C ILE A 238 8.03 -8.30 12.95
N VAL A 239 9.12 -8.70 12.29
CA VAL A 239 10.28 -9.31 12.97
C VAL A 239 10.88 -8.35 14.00
N ALA A 240 10.99 -7.07 13.65
CA ALA A 240 11.53 -6.06 14.53
C ALA A 240 10.63 -5.81 15.76
N LEU A 241 9.31 -5.88 15.58
CA LEU A 241 8.34 -5.82 16.67
C LEU A 241 8.45 -7.04 17.60
N VAL A 242 8.50 -8.25 17.05
CA VAL A 242 8.63 -9.49 17.84
C VAL A 242 9.93 -9.53 18.63
N ARG A 243 11.06 -9.18 18.00
CA ARG A 243 12.37 -9.13 18.68
C ARG A 243 12.37 -8.16 19.84
N SER A 244 11.71 -7.02 19.67
CA SER A 244 11.60 -6.02 20.72
C SER A 244 10.79 -6.56 21.89
N CYS A 245 9.62 -7.14 21.60
CA CYS A 245 8.77 -7.86 22.56
C CYS A 245 9.54 -8.89 23.39
N MET A 246 10.39 -9.70 22.76
CA MET A 246 11.20 -10.72 23.44
C MET A 246 12.26 -10.11 24.38
N ILE A 247 12.97 -9.05 23.95
CA ILE A 247 14.05 -8.44 24.77
C ILE A 247 13.50 -7.77 26.03
N GLY A 248 12.31 -7.14 25.96
CA GLY A 248 11.69 -6.58 27.16
C GLY A 248 11.07 -7.62 28.09
N TYR A 249 10.79 -8.84 27.61
CA TYR A 249 10.35 -9.96 28.45
C TYR A 249 11.51 -10.59 29.23
N VAL A 250 12.69 -10.70 28.61
CA VAL A 250 13.90 -11.27 29.24
C VAL A 250 14.50 -10.36 30.34
N HIS A 251 14.18 -9.07 30.33
CA HIS A 251 14.63 -8.11 31.35
C HIS A 251 13.64 -7.89 32.51
N VAL A 252 12.55 -8.66 32.58
CA VAL A 252 11.76 -8.76 33.82
C VAL A 252 12.47 -9.81 34.67
N PRO A 253 13.23 -9.45 35.72
CA PRO A 253 13.55 -10.44 36.73
C PRO A 253 12.20 -10.95 37.25
N VAL A 254 11.94 -12.23 37.03
CA VAL A 254 10.99 -12.96 37.85
C VAL A 254 11.55 -12.81 39.25
N ASP A 255 10.98 -11.92 40.05
CA ASP A 255 11.08 -12.06 41.50
C ASP A 255 10.46 -13.43 41.77
N GLU A 256 11.33 -14.44 41.93
CA GLU A 256 10.97 -15.70 42.53
C GLU A 256 10.35 -15.37 43.88
N SER A 257 9.02 -15.35 43.91
CA SER A 257 8.28 -15.76 45.08
C SER A 257 8.69 -17.19 45.38
N ASP A 258 9.67 -17.35 46.26
CA ASP A 258 9.69 -18.35 47.33
C ASP A 258 11.10 -18.39 47.92
N ASP A 259 11.31 -17.78 49.09
CA ASP A 259 11.79 -18.59 50.22
C ASP A 259 11.75 -17.88 51.57
N MET A 260 11.36 -18.68 52.57
CA MET A 260 11.51 -18.51 54.02
C MET A 260 10.50 -17.62 54.77
N MET A 261 9.34 -18.24 55.02
CA MET A 261 9.06 -18.76 56.37
C MET A 261 10.11 -18.38 57.44
N LYS A 262 9.83 -17.29 58.19
CA LYS A 262 10.24 -17.09 59.59
C LYS A 262 9.48 -15.92 60.20
#